data_AF-A0A965JYW4-F1
#
_entry.id   AF-A0A965JYW4-F1
#
_cell.length_a   1.000
_cell.length_b   1.000
_cell.length_c   1.000
_cell.angle_alpha   90.00
_cell.angle_beta   90.00
_cell.angle_gamma   90.00
#
_symmetry.space_group_name_H-M   'P 1'
#
loop_
_entity.id
_entity.type
_entity.pdbx_description
1 polymer ?
#
loop_
_entity_poly.entity_id
_entity_poly.type
_entity_poly.pdbx_seq_one_letter_code
_entity_poly.pdbx_strand_id
1 'polypeptide(L)'
;MKTIRLIVIAYVAMLIDAPLYLVFHEAFAQGLQGLWLALRDPQMVAAMKLTGIIALVVTPCNVLFGVGASLAIVRSPSRWTKWLDIFIDVPLAVSPVIVGVMLELAYSYKGWFGSALAGHGLQI
;
A
#
# COMPACT_ATOMS: atom_id res chain seq x y z
N MET A 1 21.71 -29.06 -15.07
CA MET A 1 21.38 -28.00 -14.08
C MET A 1 21.19 -26.61 -14.69
N LYS A 2 22.09 -26.12 -15.57
CA LYS A 2 21.95 -24.79 -16.22
C LYS A 2 20.70 -24.66 -17.11
N THR A 3 20.37 -25.69 -17.89
CA THR A 3 19.20 -25.70 -18.78
C THR A 3 17.87 -25.60 -18.03
N ILE A 4 17.73 -26.32 -16.91
CA ILE A 4 16.51 -26.26 -16.09
C ILE A 4 16.31 -24.87 -15.49
N ARG A 5 17.38 -24.23 -15.01
CA ARG A 5 17.31 -22.85 -14.51
C ARG A 5 16.87 -21.87 -15.59
N LEU A 6 17.38 -22.02 -16.82
CA LEU A 6 17.02 -21.15 -17.95
C LEU A 6 15.54 -21.32 -18.33
N ILE A 7 15.03 -22.56 -18.31
CA ILE A 7 13.61 -22.84 -18.54
C ILE A 7 12.73 -22.23 -17.44
N VAL A 8 13.11 -22.37 -16.16
CA VAL A 8 12.36 -21.80 -15.03
C VAL A 8 12.32 -20.27 -15.12
N ILE A 9 13.45 -19.63 -15.44
CA ILE A 9 13.51 -18.17 -15.60
C ILE A 9 12.63 -17.72 -16.77
N ALA A 10 12.72 -18.40 -17.92
CA ALA A 10 11.90 -18.07 -19.09
C ALA A 10 10.40 -18.24 -18.80
N TYR A 11 10.02 -19.28 -18.05
CA TYR A 11 8.64 -19.51 -17.65
C TYR A 11 8.10 -18.44 -16.69
N VAL A 12 8.87 -18.07 -15.67
CA VAL A 12 8.49 -17.00 -14.73
C VAL A 12 8.42 -15.65 -15.43
N ALA A 13 9.39 -15.34 -16.30
CA ALA A 13 9.39 -14.13 -17.11
C ALA A 13 8.11 -14.05 -17.96
N MET A 14 7.79 -15.14 -18.68
CA MET A 14 6.56 -15.21 -19.48
C MET A 14 5.29 -15.00 -18.64
N LEU A 15 5.24 -15.54 -17.41
CA LEU A 15 4.09 -15.41 -16.52
C LEU A 15 3.87 -13.95 -16.07
N ILE A 16 4.95 -13.18 -15.90
CA ILE A 16 4.90 -11.76 -15.54
C ILE A 16 4.67 -10.88 -16.77
N ASP A 17 5.34 -11.18 -17.88
CA ASP A 17 5.28 -10.38 -19.10
C ASP A 17 3.93 -10.49 -19.80
N ALA A 18 3.25 -11.64 -19.73
CA ALA A 18 1.94 -11.83 -20.34
C ALA A 18 0.87 -10.83 -19.84
N PRO A 19 0.57 -10.70 -18.53
CA PRO A 19 -0.37 -9.70 -18.04
C PRO A 19 0.14 -8.27 -18.24
N LEU A 20 1.46 -8.05 -18.15
CA LEU A 20 2.04 -6.74 -18.38
C LEU A 20 1.82 -6.27 -19.82
N TYR A 21 2.03 -7.16 -20.79
CA TYR A 21 1.75 -6.91 -22.21
C TYR A 21 0.29 -6.57 -22.42
N LEU A 22 -0.64 -7.31 -21.81
CA LEU A 22 -2.08 -7.04 -21.92
C LEU A 22 -2.43 -5.65 -21.35
N VAL A 23 -1.89 -5.27 -20.19
CA VAL A 23 -2.10 -3.95 -19.60
C VAL A 23 -1.60 -2.84 -20.52
N PHE A 24 -0.40 -2.98 -21.08
CA PHE A 24 0.13 -1.99 -22.03
C PHE A 24 -0.67 -1.95 -23.33
N HIS A 25 -1.03 -3.10 -23.88
CA HIS A 25 -1.83 -3.19 -25.09
C HIS A 25 -3.18 -2.48 -24.91
N GLU A 26 -3.86 -2.72 -23.79
CA GLU A 26 -5.13 -2.07 -23.46
C GLU A 26 -4.96 -0.56 -23.22
N ALA A 27 -3.89 -0.15 -22.51
CA ALA A 27 -3.60 1.26 -22.25
C ALA A 27 -3.33 2.06 -23.53
N PHE A 28 -2.78 1.43 -24.56
CA PHE A 28 -2.51 2.04 -25.87
C PHE A 28 -3.58 1.71 -26.93
N ALA A 29 -4.66 1.00 -26.59
CA ALA A 29 -5.68 0.56 -27.55
C ALA A 29 -6.38 1.75 -28.26
N GLN A 30 -6.54 2.88 -27.56
CA GLN A 30 -7.08 4.13 -28.10
C GLN A 30 -5.99 5.09 -28.64
N GLY A 31 -4.77 4.58 -28.83
CA GLY A 31 -3.60 5.36 -29.22
C GLY A 31 -3.07 6.30 -28.12
N LEU A 32 -2.05 7.08 -28.46
CA LEU A 32 -1.43 8.05 -27.54
C LEU A 32 -2.40 9.16 -27.11
N GLN A 33 -3.39 9.47 -27.94
CA GLN A 33 -4.42 10.46 -27.63
C GLN A 33 -5.36 9.97 -26.54
N GLY A 34 -5.79 8.71 -26.57
CA GLY A 34 -6.62 8.12 -25.51
C GLY A 34 -5.90 8.09 -24.16
N LEU A 35 -4.61 7.73 -24.15
CA LEU A 35 -3.77 7.80 -22.95
C LEU A 35 -3.67 9.23 -22.39
N TRP A 36 -3.42 10.22 -23.26
CA TRP A 36 -3.31 11.62 -22.83
C TRP A 36 -4.61 12.18 -22.28
N LEU A 37 -5.75 11.75 -22.84
CA LEU A 37 -7.08 12.14 -22.41
C LEU A 37 -7.41 11.52 -21.04
N ALA A 38 -7.09 10.24 -20.86
CA ALA A 38 -7.23 9.54 -19.57
C ALA A 38 -6.35 10.15 -18.48
N LEU A 39 -5.11 10.53 -18.79
CA LEU A 39 -4.20 11.18 -17.84
C LEU A 39 -4.65 12.60 -17.45
N ARG A 40 -5.43 13.27 -18.30
CA ARG A 40 -6.01 14.59 -18.01
C ARG A 40 -7.40 14.54 -17.41
N ASP A 41 -7.98 13.35 -17.25
CA ASP A 41 -9.25 13.19 -16.55
C ASP A 41 -9.14 13.80 -15.15
N PRO A 42 -10.00 14.77 -14.79
CA PRO A 42 -10.03 15.35 -13.46
C PRO A 42 -10.04 14.32 -12.33
N GLN A 43 -10.70 13.17 -12.52
CA GLN A 43 -10.74 12.09 -11.52
C GLN A 43 -9.37 11.42 -11.37
N MET A 44 -8.71 11.09 -12.49
CA MET A 44 -7.37 10.49 -12.49
C MET A 44 -6.34 11.43 -11.84
N VAL A 45 -6.39 12.72 -12.21
CA VAL A 45 -5.48 13.73 -11.63
C VAL A 45 -5.73 13.91 -10.14
N ALA A 46 -6.99 13.94 -9.69
CA ALA A 46 -7.32 14.03 -8.27
C ALA A 46 -6.83 12.81 -7.49
N ALA A 47 -7.03 11.60 -8.03
CA ALA A 47 -6.54 10.37 -7.43
C ALA A 47 -5.01 10.35 -7.32
N MET A 48 -4.29 10.68 -8.40
CA MET A 48 -2.83 10.75 -8.40
C MET A 48 -2.29 11.79 -7.40
N LYS A 49 -2.93 12.96 -7.29
CA LYS A 49 -2.59 13.98 -6.29
C LYS A 49 -2.79 13.46 -4.87
N LEU A 50 -3.92 12.81 -4.60
CA LEU A 50 -4.22 12.27 -3.29
C LEU A 50 -3.20 11.19 -2.91
N THR A 51 -2.91 10.24 -3.80
CA THR A 51 -1.88 9.22 -3.59
C THR A 51 -0.50 9.85 -3.36
N GLY A 52 -0.15 10.88 -4.12
CA GLY A 52 1.11 11.62 -3.95
C GLY A 52 1.22 12.29 -2.59
N ILE A 53 0.16 12.97 -2.13
CA ILE A 53 0.09 13.60 -0.81
C ILE A 53 0.20 12.54 0.29
N ILE A 54 -0.54 11.44 0.17
CA ILE A 54 -0.49 10.33 1.13
C ILE A 54 0.93 9.78 1.21
N ALA A 55 1.56 9.46 0.08
CA ALA A 55 2.93 8.96 0.06
C ALA A 55 3.91 9.94 0.69
N LEU A 56 3.80 11.23 0.36
CA LEU A 56 4.67 12.27 0.88
C LEU A 56 4.57 12.45 2.40
N VAL A 57 3.41 12.18 3.00
CA VAL A 57 3.21 12.24 4.46
C VAL A 57 3.56 10.91 5.13
N VAL A 58 3.09 9.80 4.58
CA VAL A 58 3.25 8.46 5.16
C VAL A 58 4.70 8.00 5.12
N THR A 59 5.44 8.26 4.03
CA THR A 59 6.85 7.85 3.91
C THR A 59 7.75 8.42 5.03
N PRO A 60 7.80 9.74 5.30
CA PRO A 60 8.63 10.25 6.38
C PRO A 60 8.16 9.77 7.76
N CYS A 61 6.85 9.65 7.99
CA CYS A 61 6.34 9.04 9.22
C CYS A 61 6.85 7.59 9.39
N ASN A 62 6.74 6.77 8.35
CA ASN A 62 7.23 5.39 8.36
C ASN A 62 8.75 5.31 8.60
N VAL A 63 9.52 6.24 8.03
CA VAL A 63 10.97 6.31 8.27
C VAL A 63 11.26 6.66 9.72
N LEU A 64 10.63 7.69 10.27
CA LEU A 64 10.87 8.12 11.66
C LEU A 64 10.51 7.03 12.67
N PHE A 65 9.31 6.46 12.56
CA PHE A 65 8.86 5.42 13.47
C PHE A 65 9.54 4.07 13.22
N GLY A 66 9.72 3.67 11.95
CA GLY A 66 10.32 2.40 11.60
C GLY A 66 11.81 2.33 11.94
N VAL A 67 12.58 3.40 11.65
CA VAL A 67 13.99 3.47 12.05
C VAL A 67 14.10 3.56 13.56
N GLY A 68 13.26 4.37 14.23
CA GLY A 68 13.24 4.46 15.69
C GLY A 68 12.96 3.11 16.37
N ALA A 69 11.95 2.39 15.90
CA ALA A 69 11.57 1.08 16.43
C ALA A 69 12.64 0.03 16.16
N SER A 70 13.19 -0.05 14.95
CA SER A 70 14.23 -1.03 14.62
C SER A 70 15.51 -0.79 15.44
N LEU A 71 15.91 0.47 15.65
CA LEU A 71 17.03 0.81 16.52
C LEU A 71 16.76 0.44 17.98
N ALA A 72 15.55 0.67 18.48
CA ALA A 72 15.17 0.30 19.84
C ALA A 72 15.25 -1.24 20.04
N ILE A 73 14.74 -2.01 19.07
CA ILE A 73 14.75 -3.47 19.11
C ILE A 73 16.18 -4.03 19.10
N VAL A 74 17.02 -3.56 18.18
CA VAL A 74 18.39 -4.06 18.02
C VAL A 74 19.30 -3.63 19.18
N ARG A 75 19.19 -2.37 19.64
CA ARG A 75 20.11 -1.81 20.64
C ARG A 75 19.74 -2.16 22.07
N SER A 76 18.47 -2.48 22.35
CA SER A 76 18.01 -2.87 23.69
C SER A 76 17.07 -4.08 23.63
N PRO A 77 17.61 -5.31 23.47
CA PRO A 77 16.80 -6.52 23.46
C PRO A 77 16.28 -6.81 24.88
N SER A 78 15.09 -6.29 25.17
CA SER A 78 14.38 -6.44 26.43
C SER A 78 13.05 -7.14 26.19
N ARG A 79 12.36 -7.55 27.26
CA ARG A 79 11.01 -8.15 27.12
C ARG A 79 10.02 -7.23 26.40
N TRP A 80 10.20 -5.91 26.49
CA TRP A 80 9.31 -4.92 25.90
C TRP A 80 9.55 -4.74 24.40
N THR A 81 10.80 -4.85 23.94
CA THR A 81 11.10 -4.77 22.51
C THR A 81 10.61 -5.99 21.75
N LYS A 82 10.49 -7.15 22.41
CA LYS A 82 9.79 -8.32 21.85
C LYS A 82 8.29 -8.09 21.61
N TRP A 83 7.61 -7.38 22.53
CA TRP A 83 6.21 -7.02 22.31
C TRP A 83 6.06 -6.06 21.15
N LEU A 84 6.95 -5.07 21.04
CA LEU A 84 6.95 -4.10 19.94
C LEU A 84 7.13 -4.78 18.58
N ASP A 85 8.05 -5.74 18.48
CA ASP A 85 8.29 -6.55 17.28
C ASP A 85 7.01 -7.28 16.82
N ILE A 86 6.31 -7.94 17.75
CA ILE A 86 5.03 -8.60 17.47
C ILE A 86 3.98 -7.60 16.97
N PHE A 87 3.85 -6.43 17.60
CA PHE A 87 2.88 -5.42 17.16
C PHE A 87 3.15 -4.88 15.75
N ILE A 88 4.43 -4.80 15.35
CA ILE A 88 4.83 -4.36 14.01
C ILE A 88 4.52 -5.43 12.96
N ASP A 89 4.67 -6.71 13.31
CA ASP A 89 4.45 -7.83 12.39
C ASP A 89 2.98 -8.26 12.28
N VAL A 90 2.15 -7.99 13.28
CA VAL A 90 0.72 -8.36 13.27
C VAL A 90 -0.02 -7.87 12.02
N PRO A 91 0.07 -6.59 11.59
CA PRO A 91 -0.60 -6.12 10.38
C PRO A 91 -0.12 -6.80 9.11
N LEU A 92 1.16 -7.23 9.06
CA LEU A 92 1.73 -7.94 7.91
C LEU A 92 1.17 -9.36 7.78
N ALA A 93 0.78 -9.99 8.90
CA ALA A 93 0.14 -11.29 8.91
C ALA A 93 -1.36 -11.23 8.57
N VAL A 94 -1.98 -10.06 8.66
CA VAL A 94 -3.41 -9.86 8.39
C VAL A 94 -3.61 -9.47 6.92
N SER A 95 -4.66 -10.01 6.28
CA SER A 95 -5.00 -9.64 4.90
C SER A 95 -5.29 -8.13 4.80
N PRO A 96 -4.73 -7.41 3.80
CA PRO A 96 -5.00 -5.99 3.60
C PRO A 96 -6.49 -5.64 3.51
N VAL A 97 -7.31 -6.57 2.97
CA VAL A 97 -8.76 -6.40 2.87
C VAL A 97 -9.40 -6.30 4.27
N ILE A 98 -8.95 -7.15 5.20
CA ILE A 98 -9.45 -7.16 6.57
C ILE A 98 -9.04 -5.88 7.29
N VAL A 99 -7.80 -5.42 7.09
CA VAL A 99 -7.32 -4.14 7.63
C VAL A 99 -8.20 -2.99 7.15
N GLY A 100 -8.59 -2.98 5.87
CA GLY A 100 -9.52 -2.00 5.33
C GLY A 100 -10.86 -1.97 6.07
N VAL A 101 -11.48 -3.13 6.26
CA VAL A 101 -12.76 -3.24 6.98
C VAL A 101 -12.62 -2.88 8.46
N MET A 102 -11.51 -3.25 9.10
CA MET A 102 -11.22 -2.86 10.49
C MET A 102 -11.13 -1.33 10.64
N LEU A 103 -10.45 -0.66 9.69
CA LEU A 103 -10.37 0.80 9.67
C LEU A 103 -11.75 1.42 9.41
N GLU A 104 -12.51 0.91 8.44
CA GLU A 104 -13.88 1.37 8.18
C GLU A 104 -14.76 1.28 9.44
N LEU A 105 -14.75 0.15 10.14
CA LEU A 105 -15.51 -0.04 11.39
C LEU A 105 -15.01 0.85 12.53
N ALA A 106 -13.69 1.05 12.64
CA ALA A 106 -13.10 1.87 13.68
C ALA A 106 -13.44 3.36 13.51
N TYR A 107 -13.48 3.84 12.26
CA TYR A 107 -13.80 5.23 11.89
C TYR A 107 -15.29 5.47 11.61
N SER A 108 -16.11 4.42 11.49
CA SER A 108 -17.56 4.52 11.35
C SER A 108 -18.18 5.34 12.48
N TYR A 109 -19.34 5.96 12.26
CA TYR A 109 -20.04 6.80 13.23
C TYR A 109 -20.22 6.17 14.63
N LYS A 110 -20.46 4.85 14.68
CA LYS A 110 -20.58 4.08 15.94
C LYS A 110 -19.25 3.45 16.41
N GLY A 111 -18.18 3.62 15.65
CA GLY A 111 -16.84 3.12 15.93
C GLY A 111 -16.14 3.90 17.04
N TRP A 112 -15.00 3.38 17.50
CA TRP A 112 -14.20 3.98 18.58
C TRP A 112 -13.75 5.41 18.27
N PHE A 113 -13.50 5.74 16.99
CA PHE A 113 -13.05 7.07 16.59
C PHE A 113 -14.16 7.93 15.96
N GLY A 114 -15.29 7.33 15.56
CA GLY A 114 -16.36 8.04 14.86
C GLY A 114 -17.13 9.04 15.71
N SER A 115 -17.38 8.75 16.99
CA SER A 115 -18.08 9.69 17.88
C SER A 115 -17.25 10.94 18.20
N ALA A 116 -15.92 10.80 18.30
CA ALA A 116 -14.98 11.91 18.50
C ALA A 116 -14.79 12.76 17.23
N LEU A 117 -14.81 12.15 16.04
CA LEU A 117 -14.75 12.85 14.76
C LEU A 117 -16.08 13.53 14.38
N ALA A 118 -17.22 12.93 14.74
CA ALA A 118 -18.53 13.52 14.51
C ALA A 118 -18.69 14.87 15.24
N GLY A 119 -18.07 15.02 16.42
CA GLY A 119 -18.01 16.30 17.14
C GLY A 119 -17.23 17.41 16.41
N HIS A 120 -16.36 17.05 15.45
CA HIS A 120 -15.56 17.97 14.63
C HIS A 120 -16.11 18.13 13.19
N GLY A 121 -17.31 17.59 12.90
CA GLY A 121 -17.97 17.75 11.61
C GLY A 121 -17.39 16.91 10.46
N LEU A 122 -16.52 15.94 10.75
CA LEU A 122 -15.97 15.01 9.77
C LEU A 122 -16.75 13.70 9.84
N GLN A 123 -17.50 13.39 8.78
CA GLN A 123 -18.16 12.09 8.59
C GLN A 123 -17.34 11.29 7.56
N ILE A 124 -16.91 10.10 7.98
CA ILE A 124 -16.26 9.09 7.13
C ILE A 124 -17.25 7.95 6.92
#